data_AF-A0A9P8AE61-F1
#
_entry.id   AF-A0A9P8AE61-F1
#
_cell.length_a   1.000
_cell.length_b   1.000
_cell.length_c   1.000
_cell.angle_alpha   90.00
_cell.angle_beta   90.00
_cell.angle_gamma   90.00
#
_symmetry.space_group_name_H-M   'P 1'
#
loop_
_entity.id
_entity.type
_entity.pdbx_description
1 polymer ?
#
loop_
_entity_poly.entity_id
_entity_poly.type
_entity_poly.pdbx_seq_one_letter_code
_entity_poly.pdbx_strand_id
1 'polypeptide(L)'
;MPSKSAFVVLVDAYITEDQAPWRWKPWQERTGVHHGLFPDDDRCLPPGWTRQNANDVHSFLESYRQIPKSQTKDREVFLKKSPHPGRVFFDKYITKGWDGWGIHDVVCDALRDECCHPFQLMLDNNSLKDFPEVDHYAPKVVDAIARKLFGHEAFPRGSSVLRISLTNLGLVKAFIVRSWVRLKKKCKSDQTRMARYKEEALAAFEDINFEDPTRDQLVKTITAIARWKALADIYSIDEYLEGLESSMEKLNELLADLGVNAPQPNQVSGRRAPKRQPKKSSSSKSPDHPTKSILASKGALNEVASYYQG
;
A
#
# COMPACT_ATOMS: atom_id res chain seq x y z
N MET A 1 -14.34 14.96 0.06
CA MET A 1 -15.57 14.50 0.74
C MET A 1 -15.24 13.60 1.94
N PRO A 2 -15.97 13.70 3.07
CA PRO A 2 -15.88 12.72 4.14
C PRO A 2 -16.51 11.39 3.64
N SER A 3 -15.68 10.36 3.51
CA SER A 3 -16.16 9.01 3.21
C SER A 3 -16.65 8.35 4.50
N LYS A 4 -17.75 7.60 4.44
CA LYS A 4 -18.15 6.71 5.53
C LYS A 4 -16.99 5.76 5.85
N SER A 5 -16.77 5.46 7.13
CA SER A 5 -15.75 4.48 7.50
C SER A 5 -16.14 3.08 7.02
N ALA A 6 -15.14 2.21 6.82
CA ALA A 6 -15.37 0.81 6.43
C ALA A 6 -16.32 0.10 7.41
N PHE A 7 -16.18 0.38 8.71
CA PHE A 7 -17.09 -0.09 9.75
C PHE A 7 -18.54 0.29 9.47
N VAL A 8 -18.82 1.57 9.24
CA VAL A 8 -20.18 2.07 8.99
C VAL A 8 -20.82 1.38 7.79
N VAL A 9 -20.11 1.31 6.66
CA VAL A 9 -20.67 0.72 5.44
C VAL A 9 -20.86 -0.79 5.54
N LEU A 10 -20.01 -1.50 6.28
CA LEU A 10 -20.15 -2.94 6.51
C LEU A 10 -21.30 -3.27 7.47
N VAL A 11 -21.55 -2.42 8.47
CA VAL A 11 -22.73 -2.54 9.34
C VAL A 11 -24.01 -2.30 8.52
N ASP A 12 -24.05 -1.22 7.74
CA ASP A 12 -25.18 -0.90 6.86
C ASP A 12 -25.45 -2.04 5.85
N ALA A 13 -24.39 -2.62 5.27
CA ALA A 13 -24.49 -3.76 4.36
C ALA A 13 -25.02 -5.02 5.06
N TYR A 14 -24.51 -5.35 6.26
CA TYR A 14 -24.99 -6.51 7.02
C TYR A 14 -26.49 -6.44 7.29
N ILE A 15 -27.00 -5.25 7.63
CA ILE A 15 -28.42 -5.04 7.93
C ILE A 15 -29.29 -5.02 6.69
N THR A 16 -28.80 -4.47 5.58
CA THR A 16 -29.60 -4.26 4.38
C THR A 16 -29.61 -5.48 3.46
N GLU A 17 -28.49 -6.21 3.40
CA GLU A 17 -28.23 -7.26 2.42
C GLU A 17 -28.09 -8.65 3.06
N ASP A 18 -28.93 -8.91 4.06
CA ASP A 18 -29.06 -10.22 4.72
C ASP A 18 -27.68 -10.84 5.02
N GLN A 19 -26.97 -10.17 5.93
CA GLN A 19 -25.63 -10.55 6.41
C GLN A 19 -24.49 -10.42 5.40
N ALA A 20 -24.71 -9.81 4.24
CA ALA A 20 -23.61 -9.48 3.33
C ALA A 20 -22.60 -8.50 3.96
N PRO A 21 -21.33 -8.51 3.52
CA PRO A 21 -20.73 -9.46 2.58
C PRO A 21 -20.27 -10.77 3.25
N TRP A 22 -20.57 -10.99 4.53
CA TRP A 22 -20.00 -12.06 5.36
C TRP A 22 -20.42 -13.48 4.99
N ARG A 23 -21.44 -13.62 4.15
CA ARG A 23 -21.88 -14.89 3.57
C ARG A 23 -21.43 -15.14 2.13
N TRP A 24 -20.77 -14.17 1.51
CA TRP A 24 -20.36 -14.27 0.10
C TRP A 24 -18.98 -14.91 0.01
N LYS A 25 -18.86 -15.97 -0.79
CA LYS A 25 -17.68 -16.84 -0.77
C LYS A 25 -16.37 -16.08 -1.04
N PRO A 26 -16.28 -15.16 -2.02
CA PRO A 26 -15.05 -14.39 -2.24
C PRO A 26 -14.65 -13.51 -1.05
N TRP A 27 -15.64 -12.96 -0.34
CA TRP A 27 -15.39 -12.17 0.86
C TRP A 27 -14.94 -13.05 2.02
N GLN A 28 -15.53 -14.23 2.17
CA GLN A 28 -15.16 -15.20 3.21
C GLN A 28 -13.72 -15.70 3.01
N GLU A 29 -13.34 -16.06 1.78
CA GLU A 29 -11.98 -16.46 1.41
C GLU A 29 -10.97 -15.36 1.73
N ARG A 30 -11.33 -14.10 1.45
CA ARG A 30 -10.49 -12.93 1.72
C ARG A 30 -10.32 -12.62 3.21
N THR A 31 -11.37 -12.79 3.98
CA THR A 31 -11.40 -12.40 5.40
C THR A 31 -11.06 -13.53 6.36
N GLY A 32 -11.10 -14.77 5.89
CA GLY A 32 -11.01 -15.98 6.72
C GLY A 32 -12.29 -16.27 7.53
N VAL A 33 -13.39 -15.57 7.24
CA VAL A 33 -14.68 -15.72 7.95
C VAL A 33 -15.58 -16.68 7.17
N HIS A 34 -15.36 -17.98 7.29
CA HIS A 34 -16.00 -18.99 6.43
C HIS A 34 -17.45 -19.31 6.76
N HIS A 35 -17.91 -19.02 7.98
CA HIS A 35 -19.23 -19.44 8.47
C HIS A 35 -20.14 -18.26 8.84
N GLY A 36 -19.87 -17.08 8.27
CA GLY A 36 -20.54 -15.84 8.66
C GLY A 36 -20.05 -15.32 10.02
N LEU A 37 -20.72 -14.30 10.55
CA LEU A 37 -20.29 -13.63 11.79
C LEU A 37 -20.74 -14.37 13.07
N PHE A 38 -21.85 -15.11 13.00
CA PHE A 38 -22.53 -15.68 14.18
C PHE A 38 -22.88 -17.17 14.02
N PRO A 39 -21.93 -18.05 13.71
CA PRO A 39 -22.18 -19.50 13.71
C PRO A 39 -22.44 -20.05 15.12
N ASP A 40 -23.18 -21.15 15.22
CA ASP A 40 -23.48 -21.81 16.50
C ASP A 40 -22.25 -22.47 17.14
N ASP A 41 -21.33 -23.02 16.34
CA ASP A 41 -20.07 -23.61 16.82
C ASP A 41 -19.00 -22.56 17.04
N ASP A 42 -18.42 -22.52 18.25
CA ASP A 42 -17.32 -21.63 18.64
C ASP A 42 -16.07 -21.80 17.77
N ARG A 43 -15.84 -23.00 17.22
CA ARG A 43 -14.71 -23.29 16.32
C ARG A 43 -14.85 -22.63 14.95
N CYS A 44 -16.08 -22.26 14.58
CA CYS A 44 -16.41 -21.64 13.31
C CYS A 44 -16.43 -20.10 13.40
N LEU A 45 -16.23 -19.52 14.59
CA LEU A 45 -16.24 -18.08 14.79
C LEU A 45 -15.16 -17.36 13.96
N PRO A 46 -15.37 -16.08 13.63
CA PRO A 46 -14.35 -15.28 12.95
C PRO A 46 -13.00 -15.33 13.69
N PRO A 47 -11.85 -15.30 12.97
CA PRO A 47 -10.54 -15.42 13.59
C PRO A 47 -10.31 -14.41 14.73
N GLY A 48 -9.98 -14.95 15.92
CA GLY A 48 -9.74 -14.16 17.13
C GLY A 48 -11.00 -13.71 17.88
N TRP A 49 -12.19 -14.17 17.48
CA TRP A 49 -13.42 -13.94 18.22
C TRP A 49 -13.61 -15.00 19.31
N THR A 50 -14.22 -14.58 20.41
CA THR A 50 -14.80 -15.46 21.42
C THR A 50 -16.32 -15.44 21.28
N ARG A 51 -17.03 -16.40 21.89
CA ARG A 51 -18.50 -16.37 21.92
C ARG A 51 -19.04 -15.08 22.53
N GLN A 52 -18.40 -14.55 23.57
CA GLN A 52 -18.78 -13.27 24.17
C GLN A 52 -18.68 -12.12 23.16
N ASN A 53 -17.58 -12.04 22.41
CA ASN A 53 -17.43 -11.03 21.36
C ASN A 53 -18.55 -11.15 20.31
N ALA A 54 -18.85 -12.38 19.87
CA ALA A 54 -19.93 -12.62 18.91
C ALA A 54 -21.29 -12.14 19.44
N ASN A 55 -21.62 -12.48 20.69
CA ASN A 55 -22.86 -12.06 21.33
C ASN A 55 -22.95 -10.54 21.48
N ASP A 56 -21.85 -9.88 21.88
CA ASP A 56 -21.80 -8.43 22.03
C ASP A 56 -21.99 -7.71 20.68
N VAL A 57 -21.33 -8.20 19.62
CA VAL A 57 -21.49 -7.63 18.26
C VAL A 57 -22.90 -7.89 17.73
N HIS A 58 -23.45 -9.09 17.95
CA HIS A 58 -24.82 -9.42 17.55
C HIS A 58 -25.82 -8.48 18.23
N SER A 59 -25.72 -8.33 19.55
CA SER A 59 -26.57 -7.41 20.33
C SER A 59 -26.49 -5.97 19.80
N PHE A 60 -25.27 -5.48 19.52
CA PHE A 60 -25.08 -4.17 18.91
C PHE A 60 -25.75 -4.03 17.54
N LEU A 61 -25.61 -5.02 16.65
CA LEU A 61 -26.20 -5.00 15.31
C LEU A 61 -27.73 -5.07 15.37
N GLU A 62 -28.30 -5.85 16.28
CA GLU A 62 -29.75 -5.89 16.50
C GLU A 62 -30.27 -4.57 17.04
N SER A 63 -29.60 -3.96 18.03
CA SER A 63 -29.97 -2.62 18.50
C SER A 63 -29.90 -1.57 17.39
N TYR A 64 -28.89 -1.66 16.51
CA TYR A 64 -28.80 -0.78 15.34
C TYR A 64 -29.92 -1.03 14.31
N ARG A 65 -30.31 -2.29 14.10
CA ARG A 65 -31.40 -2.69 13.20
C ARG A 65 -32.73 -2.06 13.61
N GLN A 66 -32.99 -1.93 14.92
CA GLN A 66 -34.22 -1.35 15.46
C GLN A 66 -34.37 0.15 15.17
N ILE A 67 -33.29 0.85 14.81
CA ILE A 67 -33.36 2.28 14.48
C ILE A 67 -33.93 2.44 13.07
N PRO A 68 -35.09 3.12 12.90
CA PRO A 68 -35.71 3.31 11.60
C PRO A 68 -34.76 3.88 10.55
N LYS A 69 -34.83 3.37 9.31
CA LYS A 69 -33.98 3.85 8.19
C LYS A 69 -34.16 5.35 7.90
N SER A 70 -35.34 5.90 8.19
CA SER A 70 -35.64 7.34 8.05
C SER A 70 -34.89 8.22 9.06
N GLN A 71 -34.46 7.66 10.20
CA GLN A 71 -33.73 8.37 11.25
C GLN A 71 -32.21 8.33 11.01
N THR A 72 -31.76 8.90 9.88
CA THR A 72 -30.35 8.86 9.46
C THR A 72 -29.41 9.48 10.49
N LYS A 73 -29.80 10.60 11.12
CA LYS A 73 -29.02 11.25 12.19
C LYS A 73 -28.83 10.35 13.41
N ASP A 74 -29.89 9.69 13.86
CA ASP A 74 -29.82 8.81 15.04
C ASP A 74 -28.97 7.58 14.76
N ARG A 75 -29.09 7.01 13.55
CA ARG A 75 -28.21 5.93 13.08
C ARG A 75 -26.75 6.34 13.08
N GLU A 76 -26.43 7.53 12.55
CA GLU A 76 -25.07 8.04 12.56
C GLU A 76 -24.54 8.26 13.99
N VAL A 77 -25.35 8.84 14.88
CA VAL A 77 -24.99 9.05 16.27
C VAL A 77 -24.75 7.71 16.96
N PHE A 78 -25.61 6.71 16.73
CA PHE A 78 -25.46 5.39 17.30
C PHE A 78 -24.14 4.73 16.87
N LEU A 79 -23.82 4.73 15.58
CA LEU A 79 -22.56 4.17 15.08
C LEU A 79 -21.33 4.87 15.66
N LYS A 80 -21.42 6.19 15.90
CA LYS A 80 -20.29 7.00 16.41
C LYS A 80 -20.12 6.97 17.93
N LYS A 81 -21.22 6.92 18.69
CA LYS A 81 -21.24 7.21 20.14
C LYS A 81 -21.86 6.10 20.99
N SER A 82 -22.35 5.01 20.39
CA SER A 82 -22.95 3.94 21.18
C SER A 82 -21.95 3.37 22.20
N PRO A 83 -22.34 3.20 23.47
CA PRO A 83 -21.52 2.56 24.49
C PRO A 83 -21.50 1.03 24.37
N HIS A 84 -22.17 0.43 23.37
CA HIS A 84 -22.20 -1.02 23.22
C HIS A 84 -20.78 -1.59 23.06
N PRO A 85 -20.38 -2.60 23.86
CA PRO A 85 -19.06 -3.22 23.75
C PRO A 85 -18.82 -3.82 22.36
N GLY A 86 -19.86 -4.41 21.76
CA GLY A 86 -19.82 -4.96 20.41
C GLY A 86 -19.46 -3.92 19.34
N ARG A 87 -19.89 -2.66 19.48
CA ARG A 87 -19.54 -1.59 18.54
C ARG A 87 -18.04 -1.35 18.51
N VAL A 88 -17.44 -1.17 19.69
CA VAL A 88 -16.01 -0.87 19.85
C VAL A 88 -15.17 -2.04 19.37
N PHE A 89 -15.55 -3.27 19.75
CA PHE A 89 -14.87 -4.47 19.30
C PHE A 89 -14.95 -4.63 17.78
N PHE A 90 -16.13 -4.49 17.18
CA PHE A 90 -16.32 -4.71 15.75
C PHE A 90 -15.64 -3.66 14.87
N ASP A 91 -15.66 -2.39 15.29
CA ASP A 91 -14.90 -1.32 14.61
C ASP A 91 -13.39 -1.60 14.64
N LYS A 92 -12.86 -2.03 15.79
CA LYS A 92 -11.46 -2.43 15.92
C LYS A 92 -11.13 -3.66 15.07
N TYR A 93 -12.01 -4.65 15.04
CA TYR A 93 -11.87 -5.85 14.22
C TYR A 93 -11.81 -5.49 12.73
N ILE A 94 -12.74 -4.69 12.22
CA ILE A 94 -12.77 -4.24 10.83
C ILE A 94 -11.55 -3.37 10.51
N THR A 95 -11.19 -2.44 11.39
CA THR A 95 -10.05 -1.55 11.16
C THR A 95 -8.73 -2.33 11.11
N LYS A 96 -8.54 -3.30 12.00
CA LYS A 96 -7.35 -4.18 12.00
C LYS A 96 -7.35 -5.14 10.80
N GLY A 97 -8.53 -5.67 10.45
CA GLY A 97 -8.68 -6.58 9.32
C GLY A 97 -8.44 -5.92 7.97
N TRP A 98 -8.79 -4.63 7.83
CA TRP A 98 -8.75 -3.90 6.57
C TRP A 98 -7.46 -4.08 5.77
N ASP A 99 -6.31 -3.87 6.40
CA ASP A 99 -5.00 -4.03 5.75
C ASP A 99 -4.65 -5.50 5.51
N GLY A 100 -5.04 -6.40 6.43
CA GLY A 100 -4.80 -7.84 6.30
C GLY A 100 -5.65 -8.52 5.23
N TRP A 101 -6.81 -7.95 4.89
CA TRP A 101 -7.73 -8.47 3.87
C TRP A 101 -7.32 -8.10 2.43
N GLY A 102 -6.30 -7.25 2.26
CA GLY A 102 -5.82 -6.84 0.94
C GLY A 102 -6.86 -6.09 0.11
N ILE A 103 -7.84 -5.42 0.74
CA ILE A 103 -8.90 -4.68 0.03
C ILE A 103 -8.29 -3.54 -0.79
N HIS A 104 -7.26 -2.88 -0.25
CA HIS A 104 -6.55 -1.83 -0.95
C HIS A 104 -5.95 -2.33 -2.27
N ASP A 105 -5.28 -3.48 -2.23
CA ASP A 105 -4.61 -4.06 -3.39
C ASP A 105 -5.63 -4.43 -4.47
N VAL A 106 -6.76 -5.04 -4.10
CA VAL A 106 -7.86 -5.33 -5.04
C VAL A 106 -8.40 -4.07 -5.71
N VAL A 107 -8.58 -3.01 -4.93
CA VAL A 107 -9.03 -1.72 -5.48
C VAL A 107 -7.98 -1.16 -6.44
N CYS A 108 -6.69 -1.17 -6.07
CA CYS A 108 -5.61 -0.73 -6.95
C CYS A 108 -5.51 -1.56 -8.22
N ASP A 109 -5.70 -2.88 -8.15
CA ASP A 109 -5.69 -3.77 -9.31
C ASP A 109 -6.85 -3.45 -10.25
N ALA A 110 -8.07 -3.33 -9.73
CA ALA A 110 -9.23 -2.94 -10.54
C ALA A 110 -9.06 -1.54 -11.15
N LEU A 111 -8.50 -0.59 -10.40
CA LEU A 111 -8.20 0.73 -10.94
C LEU A 111 -7.19 0.68 -12.08
N ARG A 112 -6.20 -0.22 -12.01
CA ARG A 112 -5.23 -0.40 -13.11
C ARG A 112 -5.87 -1.06 -14.32
N ASP A 113 -6.63 -2.12 -14.11
CA ASP A 113 -7.32 -2.84 -15.19
C ASP A 113 -8.29 -1.93 -15.97
N GLU A 114 -8.92 -0.97 -15.28
CA GLU A 114 -9.85 -0.01 -15.87
C GLU A 114 -9.17 1.31 -16.28
N CYS A 115 -7.83 1.37 -16.33
CA CYS A 115 -7.05 2.56 -16.67
C CYS A 115 -7.43 3.83 -15.87
N CYS A 116 -7.83 3.64 -14.62
CA CYS A 116 -8.30 4.68 -13.69
C CYS A 116 -7.38 4.83 -12.46
N HIS A 117 -6.20 4.20 -12.45
CA HIS A 117 -5.28 4.30 -11.33
C HIS A 117 -4.71 5.73 -11.22
N PRO A 118 -4.79 6.41 -10.06
CA PRO A 118 -4.37 7.81 -9.93
C PRO A 118 -2.97 8.10 -10.45
N PHE A 119 -2.00 7.22 -10.16
CA PHE A 119 -0.64 7.41 -10.64
C PHE A 119 -0.54 7.27 -12.16
N GLN A 120 -1.28 6.34 -12.79
CA GLN A 120 -1.30 6.23 -14.24
C GLN A 120 -1.86 7.51 -14.87
N LEU A 121 -2.97 8.00 -14.33
CA LEU A 121 -3.59 9.25 -14.79
C LEU A 121 -2.66 10.47 -14.63
N MET A 122 -1.84 10.49 -13.58
CA MET A 122 -0.85 11.56 -13.35
C MET A 122 0.33 11.47 -14.32
N LEU A 123 0.80 10.24 -14.60
CA LEU A 123 1.82 9.97 -15.61
C LEU A 123 1.37 10.41 -17.01
N ASP A 124 0.15 10.02 -17.39
CA ASP A 124 -0.42 10.35 -18.70
C ASP A 124 -0.55 11.87 -18.91
N ASN A 125 -0.69 12.64 -17.83
CA ASN A 125 -0.76 14.11 -17.85
C ASN A 125 0.58 14.80 -17.52
N ASN A 126 1.66 14.04 -17.34
CA ASN A 126 2.99 14.54 -16.94
C ASN A 126 2.95 15.53 -15.74
N SER A 127 2.09 15.27 -14.73
CA SER A 127 1.93 16.16 -13.57
C SER A 127 1.73 15.39 -12.26
N LEU A 128 2.64 15.60 -11.29
CA LEU A 128 2.44 15.15 -9.91
C LEU A 128 1.60 16.13 -9.06
N LYS A 129 1.37 17.35 -9.55
CA LYS A 129 0.74 18.42 -8.78
C LYS A 129 -0.78 18.23 -8.73
N ASP A 130 -1.35 17.68 -9.81
CA ASP A 130 -2.78 17.55 -10.00
C ASP A 130 -3.27 16.13 -9.70
N PHE A 131 -3.45 15.82 -8.43
CA PHE A 131 -3.99 14.51 -8.04
C PHE A 131 -5.46 14.37 -8.46
N PRO A 132 -5.85 13.32 -9.22
CA PRO A 132 -7.19 13.20 -9.79
C PRO A 132 -8.28 13.08 -8.72
N GLU A 133 -9.44 13.68 -8.98
CA GLU A 133 -10.58 13.67 -8.06
C GLU A 133 -11.36 12.35 -8.15
N VAL A 134 -11.64 11.74 -6.99
CA VAL A 134 -12.20 10.38 -6.92
C VAL A 134 -13.59 10.29 -7.53
N ASP A 135 -14.39 11.35 -7.47
CA ASP A 135 -15.78 11.35 -7.94
C ASP A 135 -15.90 11.19 -9.47
N HIS A 136 -14.86 11.54 -10.23
CA HIS A 136 -14.85 11.35 -11.69
C HIS A 136 -14.57 9.90 -12.12
N TYR A 137 -13.87 9.13 -11.28
CA TYR A 137 -13.37 7.79 -11.64
C TYR A 137 -14.05 6.67 -10.86
N ALA A 138 -14.48 6.91 -9.62
CA ALA A 138 -15.16 5.88 -8.81
C ALA A 138 -16.38 5.25 -9.49
N PRO A 139 -17.26 6.00 -10.20
CA PRO A 139 -18.40 5.40 -10.91
C PRO A 139 -17.99 4.44 -12.02
N LYS A 140 -16.82 4.64 -12.65
CA LYS A 140 -16.34 3.82 -13.79
C LYS A 140 -15.87 2.45 -13.34
N VAL A 141 -15.39 2.32 -12.11
CA VAL A 141 -14.73 1.11 -11.59
C VAL A 141 -15.52 0.38 -10.53
N VAL A 142 -16.69 0.91 -10.14
CA VAL A 142 -17.48 0.39 -9.00
C VAL A 142 -17.89 -1.07 -9.21
N ASP A 143 -18.37 -1.42 -10.40
CA ASP A 143 -18.81 -2.78 -10.71
C ASP A 143 -17.63 -3.75 -10.80
N ALA A 144 -16.52 -3.34 -11.41
CA ALA A 144 -15.30 -4.15 -11.49
C ALA A 144 -14.75 -4.49 -10.09
N ILE A 145 -14.69 -3.50 -9.21
CA ILE A 145 -14.25 -3.69 -7.81
C ILE A 145 -15.23 -4.57 -7.05
N ALA A 146 -16.54 -4.33 -7.19
CA ALA A 146 -17.55 -5.15 -6.52
C ALA A 146 -17.42 -6.62 -6.93
N ARG A 147 -17.22 -6.89 -8.23
CA ARG A 147 -17.02 -8.25 -8.75
C ARG A 147 -15.78 -8.92 -8.17
N LYS A 148 -14.65 -8.22 -8.06
CA LYS A 148 -13.43 -8.78 -7.46
C LYS A 148 -13.53 -9.01 -5.95
N LEU A 149 -14.27 -8.16 -5.23
CA LEU A 149 -14.38 -8.27 -3.77
C LEU A 149 -15.45 -9.26 -3.32
N PHE A 150 -16.55 -9.34 -4.05
CA PHE A 150 -17.77 -9.99 -3.58
C PHE A 150 -18.27 -11.10 -4.51
N GLY A 151 -17.71 -11.22 -5.71
CA GLY A 151 -18.12 -12.22 -6.70
C GLY A 151 -19.43 -11.89 -7.42
N HIS A 152 -20.03 -12.93 -7.98
CA HIS A 152 -21.31 -12.84 -8.66
C HIS A 152 -22.48 -12.57 -7.69
N GLU A 153 -22.30 -12.85 -6.41
CA GLU A 153 -23.31 -12.67 -5.36
C GLU A 153 -23.71 -11.20 -5.17
N ALA A 154 -22.79 -10.26 -5.44
CA ALA A 154 -23.07 -8.82 -5.42
C ALA A 154 -23.98 -8.37 -6.58
N PHE A 155 -24.21 -9.22 -7.59
CA PHE A 155 -25.02 -8.92 -8.76
C PHE A 155 -26.33 -9.71 -8.71
N PRO A 156 -27.45 -9.12 -9.17
CA PRO A 156 -28.65 -9.89 -9.46
C PRO A 156 -28.35 -10.98 -10.49
N ARG A 157 -29.08 -12.11 -10.44
CA ARG A 157 -28.87 -13.24 -11.36
C ARG A 157 -29.03 -12.77 -12.82
N GLY A 158 -27.99 -12.97 -13.63
CA GLY A 158 -27.98 -12.56 -15.04
C GLY A 158 -27.71 -11.08 -15.30
N SER A 159 -27.47 -10.27 -14.26
CA SER A 159 -27.13 -8.84 -14.38
C SER A 159 -25.62 -8.62 -14.31
N SER A 160 -25.12 -7.68 -15.11
CA SER A 160 -23.76 -7.14 -14.99
C SER A 160 -23.67 -5.93 -14.05
N VAL A 161 -24.82 -5.40 -13.61
CA VAL A 161 -24.95 -4.20 -12.77
C VAL A 161 -25.06 -4.59 -11.30
N LEU A 162 -24.29 -3.91 -10.44
CA LEU A 162 -24.30 -4.08 -8.99
C LEU A 162 -25.72 -3.91 -8.41
N ARG A 163 -26.06 -4.70 -7.38
CA ARG A 163 -27.32 -4.53 -6.64
C ARG A 163 -27.49 -3.07 -6.21
N ILE A 164 -28.65 -2.50 -6.53
CA ILE A 164 -29.00 -1.09 -6.23
C ILE A 164 -28.80 -0.78 -4.75
N SER A 165 -29.12 -1.71 -3.86
CA SER A 165 -28.88 -1.59 -2.43
C SER A 165 -27.41 -1.35 -2.09
N LEU A 166 -26.47 -2.12 -2.65
CA LEU A 166 -25.03 -1.94 -2.43
C LEU A 166 -24.52 -0.61 -3.00
N THR A 167 -25.06 -0.20 -4.16
CA THR A 167 -24.78 1.09 -4.77
C THR A 167 -25.25 2.24 -3.87
N ASN A 168 -26.49 2.17 -3.38
CA ASN A 168 -27.10 3.18 -2.51
C ASN A 168 -26.43 3.27 -1.14
N LEU A 169 -25.96 2.14 -0.61
CA LEU A 169 -25.17 2.12 0.62
C LEU A 169 -23.80 2.80 0.45
N GLY A 170 -23.31 2.90 -0.78
CA GLY A 170 -21.98 3.42 -1.08
C GLY A 170 -20.87 2.53 -0.55
N LEU A 171 -21.10 1.22 -0.38
CA LEU A 171 -20.13 0.29 0.21
C LEU A 171 -18.82 0.28 -0.59
N VAL A 172 -18.93 0.01 -1.89
CA VAL A 172 -17.78 -0.05 -2.79
C VAL A 172 -17.17 1.34 -2.98
N LYS A 173 -18.01 2.38 -3.09
CA LYS A 173 -17.53 3.78 -3.16
C LYS A 173 -16.69 4.14 -1.94
N ALA A 174 -17.09 3.75 -0.73
CA ALA A 174 -16.33 4.00 0.48
C ALA A 174 -14.95 3.32 0.45
N PHE A 175 -14.89 2.10 -0.10
CA PHE A 175 -13.64 1.36 -0.26
C PHE A 175 -12.71 2.04 -1.27
N ILE A 176 -13.26 2.47 -2.41
CA ILE A 176 -12.54 3.26 -3.42
C ILE A 176 -11.96 4.53 -2.79
N VAL A 177 -12.80 5.34 -2.13
CA VAL A 177 -12.36 6.63 -1.56
C VAL A 177 -11.28 6.42 -0.49
N ARG A 178 -11.37 5.38 0.34
CA ARG A 178 -10.34 5.07 1.34
C ARG A 178 -9.01 4.71 0.69
N SER A 179 -9.01 3.86 -0.34
CA SER A 179 -7.82 3.54 -1.12
C SER A 179 -7.26 4.78 -1.84
N TRP A 180 -8.13 5.61 -2.40
CA TRP A 180 -7.78 6.84 -3.10
C TRP A 180 -7.07 7.85 -2.17
N VAL A 181 -7.58 8.04 -0.95
CA VAL A 181 -6.94 8.89 0.07
C VAL A 181 -5.58 8.32 0.49
N ARG A 182 -5.43 7.00 0.57
CA ARG A 182 -4.13 6.36 0.85
C ARG A 182 -3.12 6.63 -0.28
N LEU A 183 -3.54 6.49 -1.53
CA LEU A 183 -2.71 6.82 -2.70
C LEU A 183 -2.33 8.30 -2.72
N LYS A 184 -3.27 9.22 -2.42
CA LYS A 184 -2.99 10.66 -2.33
C LYS A 184 -1.94 10.98 -1.26
N LYS A 185 -2.07 10.39 -0.08
CA LYS A 185 -1.09 10.54 1.01
C LYS A 185 0.28 9.98 0.62
N LYS A 186 0.30 8.81 -0.03
CA LYS A 186 1.53 8.21 -0.56
C LYS A 186 2.20 9.14 -1.57
N CYS A 187 1.44 9.66 -2.54
CA CYS A 187 1.94 10.63 -3.54
C CYS A 187 2.61 11.83 -2.88
N LYS A 188 1.92 12.48 -1.95
CA LYS A 188 2.46 13.65 -1.23
C LYS A 188 3.73 13.29 -0.46
N SER A 189 3.73 12.16 0.23
CA SER A 189 4.89 11.69 0.98
C SER A 189 6.07 11.39 0.05
N ASP A 190 5.83 10.79 -1.11
CA ASP A 190 6.87 10.44 -2.06
C ASP A 190 7.42 11.68 -2.76
N GLN A 191 6.59 12.69 -3.09
CA GLN A 191 7.07 14.00 -3.56
C GLN A 191 8.02 14.66 -2.58
N THR A 192 7.67 14.71 -1.29
CA THR A 192 8.55 15.27 -0.24
C THR A 192 9.85 14.47 -0.13
N ARG A 193 9.78 13.14 -0.20
CA ARG A 193 10.97 12.28 -0.17
C ARG A 193 11.85 12.45 -1.41
N MET A 194 11.25 12.68 -2.57
CA MET A 194 11.95 12.85 -3.83
C MET A 194 12.78 14.14 -3.84
N ALA A 195 12.19 15.25 -3.40
CA ALA A 195 12.92 16.51 -3.22
C ALA A 195 14.12 16.32 -2.26
N ARG A 196 13.88 15.68 -1.11
CA ARG A 196 14.95 15.39 -0.15
C ARG A 196 16.03 14.48 -0.73
N TYR A 197 15.68 13.42 -1.47
CA TYR A 197 16.66 12.52 -2.08
C TYR A 197 17.46 13.21 -3.19
N LYS A 198 16.85 14.12 -3.95
CA LYS A 198 17.55 14.96 -4.91
C LYS A 198 18.58 15.86 -4.21
N GLU A 199 18.19 16.56 -3.15
CA GLU A 199 19.10 17.38 -2.33
C GLU A 199 20.24 16.54 -1.71
N GLU A 200 19.92 15.40 -1.09
CA GLU A 200 20.92 14.48 -0.53
C GLU A 200 21.91 13.98 -1.60
N ALA A 201 21.43 13.67 -2.81
CA ALA A 201 22.25 13.22 -3.92
C ALA A 201 23.18 14.32 -4.44
N LEU A 202 22.66 15.53 -4.64
CA LEU A 202 23.46 16.69 -5.07
C LEU A 202 24.52 17.06 -4.04
N ALA A 203 24.16 17.12 -2.76
CA ALA A 203 25.11 17.39 -1.68
C ALA A 203 26.18 16.31 -1.57
N ALA A 204 25.83 15.03 -1.75
CA ALA A 204 26.81 13.95 -1.79
C ALA A 204 27.74 14.05 -3.02
N PHE A 205 27.23 14.56 -4.15
CA PHE A 205 28.01 14.80 -5.35
C PHE A 205 29.03 15.93 -5.17
N GLU A 206 28.62 17.04 -4.54
CA GLU A 206 29.49 18.19 -4.24
C GLU A 206 30.58 17.86 -3.21
N ASP A 207 30.30 16.91 -2.31
CA ASP A 207 31.22 16.42 -1.27
C ASP A 207 32.28 15.45 -1.82
N ILE A 208 32.17 15.00 -3.09
CA ILE A 208 33.18 14.15 -3.72
C ILE A 208 34.39 15.02 -4.10
N ASN A 209 35.57 14.61 -3.63
CA ASN A 209 36.82 15.06 -4.24
C ASN A 209 37.09 14.24 -5.51
N PHE A 210 36.94 14.85 -6.69
CA PHE A 210 37.08 14.14 -7.97
C PHE A 210 38.53 13.73 -8.27
N GLU A 211 39.53 14.39 -7.68
CA GLU A 211 40.94 14.06 -7.90
C GLU A 211 41.38 12.81 -7.13
N ASP A 212 40.84 12.62 -5.92
CA ASP A 212 41.12 11.47 -5.05
C ASP A 212 39.89 11.11 -4.21
N PRO A 213 38.88 10.47 -4.82
CA PRO A 213 37.63 10.16 -4.13
C PRO A 213 37.82 9.01 -3.14
N THR A 214 37.42 9.23 -1.89
CA THR A 214 37.41 8.14 -0.90
C THR A 214 36.28 7.15 -1.19
N ARG A 215 36.49 5.88 -0.81
CA ARG A 215 35.47 4.82 -0.95
C ARG A 215 34.15 5.21 -0.29
N ASP A 216 34.20 5.84 0.87
CA ASP A 216 33.00 6.19 1.63
C ASP A 216 32.20 7.30 0.94
N GLN A 217 32.87 8.29 0.34
CA GLN A 217 32.23 9.30 -0.51
C GLN A 217 31.52 8.64 -1.71
N LEU A 218 32.18 7.72 -2.40
CA LEU A 218 31.58 7.01 -3.54
C LEU A 218 30.35 6.20 -3.15
N VAL A 219 30.43 5.41 -2.07
CA VAL A 219 29.31 4.60 -1.60
C VAL A 219 28.13 5.49 -1.17
N LYS A 220 28.40 6.60 -0.48
CA LYS A 220 27.38 7.59 -0.08
C LYS A 220 26.68 8.17 -1.31
N THR A 221 27.42 8.61 -2.32
CA THR A 221 26.87 9.20 -3.55
C THR A 221 26.09 8.18 -4.38
N ILE A 222 26.64 6.98 -4.62
CA ILE A 222 25.93 5.91 -5.34
C ILE A 222 24.60 5.60 -4.63
N THR A 223 24.62 5.48 -3.30
CA THR A 223 23.41 5.18 -2.52
C THR A 223 22.38 6.31 -2.60
N ALA A 224 22.83 7.56 -2.55
CA ALA A 224 21.94 8.72 -2.62
C ALA A 224 21.27 8.82 -4.00
N ILE A 225 22.04 8.69 -5.09
CA ILE A 225 21.51 8.68 -6.46
C ILE A 225 20.59 7.50 -6.69
N ALA A 226 20.94 6.29 -6.22
CA ALA A 226 20.08 5.11 -6.34
C ALA A 226 18.72 5.31 -5.67
N ARG A 227 18.68 5.97 -4.50
CA ARG A 227 17.41 6.29 -3.81
C ARG A 227 16.58 7.32 -4.57
N TRP A 228 17.22 8.35 -5.13
CA TRP A 228 16.55 9.32 -5.99
C TRP A 228 16.00 8.63 -7.24
N LYS A 229 16.83 7.87 -7.96
CA LYS A 229 16.45 7.12 -9.17
C LYS A 229 15.28 6.18 -8.91
N ALA A 230 15.36 5.33 -7.89
CA ALA A 230 14.31 4.35 -7.58
C ALA A 230 12.95 5.01 -7.33
N LEU A 231 12.92 6.24 -6.82
CA LEU A 231 11.67 6.98 -6.63
C LEU A 231 11.26 7.73 -7.91
N ALA A 232 12.20 8.30 -8.66
CA ALA A 232 11.94 8.98 -9.92
C ALA A 232 11.39 8.01 -10.98
N ASP A 233 11.93 6.78 -11.07
CA ASP A 233 11.47 5.74 -12.00
C ASP A 233 10.01 5.34 -11.79
N ILE A 234 9.50 5.40 -10.55
CA ILE A 234 8.09 5.09 -10.25
C ILE A 234 7.14 6.12 -10.89
N TYR A 235 7.62 7.37 -11.01
CA TYR A 235 6.80 8.50 -11.41
C TYR A 235 7.20 9.08 -12.78
N SER A 236 8.29 8.64 -13.40
CA SER A 236 8.73 8.97 -14.76
C SER A 236 8.41 10.40 -15.24
N ILE A 237 8.62 11.41 -14.38
CA ILE A 237 8.27 12.80 -14.66
C ILE A 237 9.54 13.61 -14.89
N ASP A 238 9.54 14.36 -15.98
CA ASP A 238 10.70 15.07 -16.50
C ASP A 238 11.36 15.98 -15.46
N GLU A 239 10.57 16.72 -14.66
CA GLU A 239 11.05 17.60 -13.58
C GLU A 239 11.98 16.88 -12.58
N TYR A 240 11.75 15.59 -12.36
CA TYR A 240 12.52 14.78 -11.40
C TYR A 240 13.59 13.92 -12.04
N LEU A 241 13.53 13.72 -13.36
CA LEU A 241 14.59 13.11 -14.15
C LEU A 241 15.66 14.14 -14.54
N GLU A 242 15.31 15.43 -14.57
CA GLU A 242 16.25 16.51 -14.83
C GLU A 242 17.39 16.54 -13.81
N GLY A 243 18.62 16.39 -14.33
CA GLY A 243 19.85 16.31 -13.55
C GLY A 243 20.16 14.91 -13.00
N LEU A 244 19.21 13.99 -12.99
CA LEU A 244 19.47 12.60 -12.56
C LEU A 244 20.38 11.91 -13.57
N GLU A 245 20.02 11.94 -14.85
CA GLU A 245 20.82 11.32 -15.93
C GLU A 245 22.25 11.89 -15.97
N SER A 246 22.39 13.22 -15.87
CA SER A 246 23.71 13.86 -15.82
C SER A 246 24.52 13.47 -14.57
N SER A 247 23.86 13.35 -13.41
CA SER A 247 24.53 12.87 -12.19
C SER A 247 24.94 11.40 -12.32
N MET A 248 24.12 10.59 -12.98
CA MET A 248 24.41 9.17 -13.23
C MET A 248 25.57 8.99 -14.21
N GLU A 249 25.62 9.79 -15.27
CA GLU A 249 26.68 9.78 -16.29
C GLU A 249 28.03 10.16 -15.68
N LYS A 250 28.10 11.30 -14.96
CA LYS A 250 29.31 11.73 -14.26
C LYS A 250 29.80 10.71 -13.23
N LEU A 251 28.89 10.05 -12.52
CA LEU A 251 29.26 9.00 -11.57
C LEU A 251 29.84 7.78 -12.30
N ASN A 252 29.28 7.40 -13.45
CA ASN A 252 29.79 6.30 -14.26
C ASN A 252 31.18 6.62 -14.84
N GLU A 253 31.41 7.84 -15.32
CA GLU A 253 32.73 8.32 -15.77
C GLU A 253 33.77 8.19 -14.64
N LEU A 254 33.44 8.72 -13.46
CA LEU A 254 34.34 8.65 -12.30
C LEU A 254 34.63 7.20 -11.86
N LEU A 255 33.63 6.32 -11.91
CA LEU A 255 33.84 4.89 -11.61
C LEU A 255 34.72 4.22 -12.67
N ALA A 256 34.58 4.58 -13.94
CA ALA A 256 35.42 4.08 -15.03
C ALA A 256 36.88 4.51 -14.87
N ASP A 257 37.13 5.77 -14.50
CA ASP A 257 38.49 6.30 -14.26
C ASP A 257 39.20 5.58 -13.10
N LEU A 258 38.45 5.14 -12.09
CA LEU A 258 38.95 4.31 -10.98
C LEU A 258 39.15 2.84 -11.36
N GLY A 259 38.90 2.48 -12.63
CA GLY A 259 38.99 1.11 -13.14
C GLY A 259 37.97 0.17 -12.49
N VAL A 260 36.80 0.70 -12.12
CA VAL A 260 35.61 -0.06 -11.69
C VAL A 260 34.76 -0.28 -12.94
N ASN A 261 34.86 -1.47 -13.54
CA ASN A 261 34.00 -1.81 -14.67
C ASN A 261 32.57 -1.98 -14.17
N ALA A 262 31.67 -1.08 -14.59
CA ALA A 262 30.25 -1.25 -14.35
C ALA A 262 29.81 -2.65 -14.85
N PRO A 263 29.11 -3.45 -14.02
CA PRO A 263 28.65 -4.75 -14.47
C PRO A 263 27.66 -4.55 -15.62
N GLN A 264 27.94 -5.14 -16.79
CA GLN A 264 27.01 -5.02 -17.93
C GLN A 264 25.64 -5.60 -17.58
N PRO A 265 24.54 -5.02 -18.10
CA PRO A 265 23.19 -5.46 -17.83
C PRO A 265 22.92 -6.79 -18.57
N ASN A 266 23.41 -7.90 -18.01
CA ASN A 266 23.09 -9.24 -18.47
C ASN A 266 22.92 -10.19 -17.29
N GLN A 267 21.69 -10.65 -17.14
CA GLN A 267 21.23 -11.82 -16.36
C GLN A 267 21.35 -11.75 -14.83
N VAL A 268 20.43 -11.04 -14.18
CA VAL A 268 19.95 -11.46 -12.85
C VAL A 268 18.83 -12.48 -13.06
N SER A 269 19.22 -13.74 -13.22
CA SER A 269 18.30 -14.85 -12.94
C SER A 269 17.94 -14.82 -11.45
N GLY A 270 16.64 -14.94 -11.17
CA GLY A 270 16.04 -14.60 -9.88
C GLY A 270 16.76 -15.18 -8.66
N ARG A 271 17.21 -14.30 -7.76
CA ARG A 271 17.51 -14.67 -6.37
C ARG A 271 16.42 -14.16 -5.46
N ARG A 272 15.61 -15.11 -4.97
CA ARG A 272 14.68 -14.95 -3.85
C ARG A 272 15.38 -14.33 -2.65
N ALA A 273 14.72 -13.35 -2.05
CA ALA A 273 15.14 -12.71 -0.79
C ALA A 273 15.38 -13.74 0.33
N PRO A 274 16.44 -13.61 1.14
CA PRO A 274 16.67 -14.50 2.27
C PRO A 274 15.67 -14.21 3.41
N LYS A 275 15.07 -15.30 3.92
CA LYS A 275 14.27 -15.30 5.16
C LYS A 275 15.14 -14.80 6.33
N ARG A 276 14.74 -13.71 6.97
CA ARG A 276 15.29 -13.23 8.24
C ARG A 276 15.04 -14.28 9.34
N GLN A 277 16.12 -14.79 9.94
CA GLN A 277 16.10 -15.40 11.28
C GLN A 277 16.57 -14.38 12.33
N PRO A 278 16.10 -14.48 13.59
CA PRO A 278 16.43 -13.52 14.65
C PRO A 278 17.82 -13.77 15.24
N LYS A 279 18.58 -12.69 15.47
CA LYS A 279 19.92 -12.72 16.05
C LYS A 279 19.87 -12.88 17.58
N LYS A 280 20.70 -13.79 18.11
CA LYS A 280 21.17 -13.82 19.51
C LYS A 280 22.45 -12.98 19.65
N SER A 281 22.59 -12.33 20.80
CA SER A 281 23.72 -11.52 21.23
C SER A 281 24.84 -12.35 21.86
N SER A 282 26.09 -11.92 21.67
CA SER A 282 27.17 -11.96 22.68
C SER A 282 28.40 -11.18 22.16
N SER A 283 29.17 -10.67 23.10
CA SER A 283 30.21 -9.64 22.99
C SER A 283 31.63 -10.19 22.84
N SER A 284 32.56 -9.40 22.28
CA SER A 284 33.74 -8.82 23.00
C SER A 284 34.94 -8.48 22.08
N LYS A 285 35.45 -7.25 22.26
CA LYS A 285 36.84 -6.72 22.21
C LYS A 285 37.74 -6.81 20.95
N SER A 286 38.25 -5.62 20.58
CA SER A 286 39.33 -5.22 19.64
C SER A 286 40.75 -5.61 20.13
N PRO A 287 41.88 -5.17 19.49
CA PRO A 287 42.10 -4.49 18.19
C PRO A 287 43.23 -5.14 17.34
N ASP A 288 43.36 -4.73 16.06
CA ASP A 288 44.63 -4.34 15.41
C ASP A 288 44.46 -4.16 13.89
N HIS A 289 44.97 -3.05 13.36
CA HIS A 289 45.23 -2.80 11.95
C HIS A 289 46.57 -3.45 11.56
N PRO A 290 46.74 -3.97 10.32
CA PRO A 290 47.19 -3.07 9.25
C PRO A 290 46.60 -3.38 7.84
N THR A 291 46.51 -2.29 7.07
CA THR A 291 46.67 -2.18 5.60
C THR A 291 46.29 -3.39 4.75
N LYS A 292 45.10 -3.35 4.11
CA LYS A 292 44.75 -4.26 2.99
C LYS A 292 44.06 -3.54 1.83
N SER A 293 44.87 -3.33 0.79
CA SER A 293 44.62 -3.62 -0.63
C SER A 293 43.37 -3.03 -1.32
N ILE A 294 43.65 -2.16 -2.28
CA ILE A 294 42.75 -1.61 -3.33
C ILE A 294 42.09 -2.73 -4.19
N LEU A 295 42.54 -3.99 -4.11
CA LEU A 295 41.88 -5.11 -4.80
C LEU A 295 40.66 -5.67 -4.04
N ALA A 296 40.57 -5.48 -2.72
CA ALA A 296 39.40 -5.88 -1.94
C ALA A 296 38.25 -4.85 -2.02
N SER A 297 38.55 -3.59 -2.42
CA SER A 297 37.56 -2.52 -2.58
C SER A 297 36.79 -2.60 -3.89
N LYS A 298 37.38 -3.13 -4.97
CA LYS A 298 36.71 -3.29 -6.28
C LYS A 298 35.50 -4.23 -6.21
N GLY A 299 35.59 -5.33 -5.46
CA GLY A 299 34.49 -6.31 -5.34
C GLY A 299 33.24 -5.74 -4.67
N ALA A 300 33.41 -4.91 -3.64
CA ALA A 300 32.29 -4.30 -2.92
C ALA A 300 31.67 -3.09 -3.67
N LEU A 301 32.48 -2.34 -4.42
CA LEU A 301 31.97 -1.29 -5.31
C LEU A 301 31.17 -1.89 -6.47
N ASN A 302 31.59 -3.05 -7.01
CA ASN A 302 30.82 -3.79 -8.02
C ASN A 302 29.49 -4.32 -7.48
N GLU A 303 29.44 -4.77 -6.22
CA GLU A 303 28.20 -5.22 -5.59
C GLU A 303 27.19 -4.07 -5.41
N VAL A 304 27.67 -2.88 -4.99
CA VAL A 304 26.83 -1.68 -4.87
C VAL A 304 26.41 -1.13 -6.24
N ALA A 305 27.30 -1.16 -7.24
CA ALA A 305 26.98 -0.76 -8.62
C ALA A 305 25.99 -1.74 -9.30
N SER A 306 25.99 -3.02 -8.93
CA SER A 306 25.00 -3.98 -9.43
C SER A 306 23.58 -3.71 -8.95
N TYR A 307 23.42 -3.06 -7.79
CA TYR A 307 22.13 -2.59 -7.27
C TYR A 307 21.62 -1.32 -7.99
N TYR A 308 22.49 -0.64 -8.74
CA TYR A 308 22.23 0.66 -9.37
C TYR A 308 21.69 0.54 -10.80
N GLN A 309 21.85 -0.62 -11.45
CA GLN A 309 21.46 -0.86 -12.85
C GLN A 309 20.30 -1.88 -13.01
N GLY A 310 19.71 -2.33 -11.91
CA GLY A 310 18.61 -3.32 -11.88
C GLY A 310 17.23 -2.70 -11.71
#